data_AF-F0J023-F1
#
_entry.id   AF-F0J023-F1
#
_cell.length_a   1.000
_cell.length_b   1.000
_cell.length_c   1.000
_cell.angle_alpha   90.00
_cell.angle_beta   90.00
_cell.angle_gamma   90.00
#
_symmetry.space_group_name_H-M   'P 1'
#
loop_
_entity.id
_entity.type
_entity.pdbx_description
1 polymer ?
#
loop_
_entity_poly.entity_id
_entity_poly.type
_entity_poly.pdbx_seq_one_letter_code
_entity_poly.pdbx_strand_id
1 'polypeptide(L)'
;MPIDLAALPDDPGILRDLVSHAEHENAGLRSVNDDLRAEIDKLHLLIAKLQRHRFGQRSEQMDPDQLALALEDLEQAEAAGDESAQAGTADGQTRERKRRQRNLGALPDSLPQVEVVVDLEEKQCACCGGALHQVGETVSRMLDFVPASFRVKVIRRPRYACASCDGPPVQAPAPPRPIDGGMASEALVAHVLVSKFADHLPLYRQAQIYERHGIRLDRSTLGDWVGRAFWWLRPL
;
A
#
# COMPACT_ATOMS: atom_id res chain seq x y z
N MET A 1 -51.14 -33.07 36.37
CA MET A 1 -51.52 -34.26 37.18
C MET A 1 -52.26 -35.22 36.27
N PRO A 2 -52.01 -36.54 36.32
CA PRO A 2 -52.81 -37.49 35.54
C PRO A 2 -54.25 -37.49 36.08
N ILE A 3 -55.22 -37.44 35.17
CA ILE A 3 -56.65 -37.53 35.51
C ILE A 3 -56.92 -38.97 35.95
N ASP A 4 -57.52 -39.15 37.12
CA ASP A 4 -57.94 -40.48 37.60
C ASP A 4 -59.19 -40.91 36.82
N LEU A 5 -58.99 -41.86 35.91
CA LEU A 5 -60.03 -42.35 35.00
C LEU A 5 -61.15 -43.11 35.73
N ALA A 6 -60.93 -43.56 36.96
CA ALA A 6 -61.91 -44.31 37.74
C ALA A 6 -62.90 -43.40 38.52
N ALA A 7 -62.64 -42.10 38.57
CA ALA A 7 -63.44 -41.11 39.32
C ALA A 7 -64.34 -40.23 38.43
N LEU A 8 -64.49 -40.55 37.14
CA LEU A 8 -65.34 -39.78 36.23
C LEU A 8 -66.83 -40.12 36.43
N PRO A 9 -67.72 -39.11 36.38
CA PRO A 9 -69.17 -39.35 36.39
C PRO A 9 -69.64 -40.17 35.17
N ASP A 10 -70.54 -41.13 35.38
CA ASP A 10 -71.11 -41.97 34.30
C ASP A 10 -72.17 -41.25 33.44
N ASP A 11 -72.60 -40.05 33.84
CA ASP A 11 -73.59 -39.26 33.11
C ASP A 11 -72.96 -38.59 31.87
N PRO A 12 -73.40 -38.93 30.64
CA PRO A 12 -72.87 -38.33 29.41
C PRO A 12 -73.10 -36.81 29.32
N GLY A 13 -74.07 -36.23 30.04
CA GLY A 13 -74.25 -34.78 30.11
C GLY A 13 -73.09 -34.11 30.85
N ILE A 14 -72.81 -34.60 32.06
CA ILE A 14 -71.73 -34.08 32.93
C ILE A 14 -70.36 -34.25 32.27
N LEU A 15 -70.12 -35.37 31.58
CA LEU A 15 -68.87 -35.61 30.84
C LEU A 15 -68.66 -34.61 29.70
N ARG A 16 -69.72 -34.24 28.96
CA ARG A 16 -69.62 -33.24 27.89
C ARG A 16 -69.30 -31.85 28.44
N ASP A 17 -69.92 -31.49 29.56
CA ASP A 17 -69.65 -30.21 30.23
C ASP A 17 -68.20 -30.15 30.74
N LEU A 18 -67.70 -31.23 31.37
CA LEU A 18 -66.31 -31.34 31.82
C LEU A 18 -65.31 -31.27 30.66
N VAL A 19 -65.59 -31.96 29.53
CA VAL A 19 -64.75 -31.87 28.33
C VAL A 19 -64.75 -30.47 27.77
N SER A 20 -65.92 -29.82 27.69
CA SER A 20 -66.00 -28.43 27.21
C SER A 20 -65.22 -27.49 28.11
N HIS A 21 -65.31 -27.64 29.44
CA HIS A 21 -64.55 -26.84 30.39
C HIS A 21 -63.04 -27.05 30.24
N ALA A 22 -62.60 -28.30 30.12
CA ALA A 22 -61.21 -28.66 29.89
C ALA A 22 -60.70 -28.14 28.54
N GLU A 23 -61.51 -28.12 27.49
CA GLU A 23 -61.15 -27.52 26.19
C GLU A 23 -60.96 -26.01 26.29
N HIS A 24 -61.85 -25.30 27.01
CA HIS A 24 -61.71 -23.87 27.27
C HIS A 24 -60.46 -23.57 28.10
N GLU A 25 -60.19 -24.36 29.15
CA GLU A 25 -58.99 -24.22 29.97
C GLU A 25 -57.71 -24.49 29.14
N ASN A 26 -57.71 -25.55 28.33
CA ASN A 26 -56.60 -25.86 27.43
C ASN A 26 -56.38 -24.77 26.38
N ALA A 27 -57.45 -24.17 25.85
CA ALA A 27 -57.33 -23.04 24.93
C ALA A 27 -56.70 -21.82 25.62
N GLY A 28 -57.11 -21.52 26.86
CA GLY A 28 -56.51 -20.46 27.67
C GLY A 28 -55.02 -20.72 27.97
N LEU A 29 -54.67 -21.94 28.40
CA LEU A 29 -53.30 -22.33 28.67
C LEU A 29 -52.41 -22.30 27.41
N ARG A 30 -52.96 -22.64 26.24
CA ARG A 30 -52.25 -22.52 24.95
C ARG A 30 -51.96 -21.07 24.60
N SER A 31 -52.95 -20.17 24.73
CA SER A 31 -52.75 -18.74 24.51
C SER A 31 -51.66 -18.17 25.40
N VAL A 32 -51.67 -18.50 26.70
CA VAL A 32 -50.64 -18.04 27.65
C VAL A 32 -49.26 -18.61 27.29
N ASN A 33 -49.19 -19.87 26.86
CA ASN A 33 -47.92 -20.45 26.40
C ASN A 33 -47.37 -19.75 25.16
N ASP A 34 -48.24 -19.38 24.22
CA ASP A 34 -47.83 -18.68 23.00
C ASP A 34 -47.34 -17.26 23.33
N ASP A 35 -48.01 -16.56 24.24
CA ASP A 35 -47.57 -15.24 24.73
C ASP A 35 -46.22 -15.31 25.45
N LEU A 36 -46.02 -16.31 26.32
CA LEU A 36 -44.75 -16.53 27.01
C LEU A 36 -43.62 -16.89 26.05
N ARG A 37 -43.89 -17.67 25.01
CA ARG A 37 -42.92 -17.99 23.95
C ARG A 37 -42.51 -16.74 23.17
N ALA A 38 -43.48 -15.89 22.82
CA ALA A 38 -43.21 -14.64 22.14
C ALA A 38 -42.32 -13.70 22.98
N GLU A 39 -42.55 -13.61 24.29
CA GLU A 39 -41.71 -12.80 25.17
C GLU A 39 -40.31 -13.39 25.35
N ILE A 40 -40.18 -14.73 25.43
CA ILE A 40 -38.88 -15.41 25.45
C ILE A 40 -38.08 -15.10 24.18
N ASP A 41 -38.70 -15.17 23.01
CA ASP A 41 -38.03 -14.87 21.74
C ASP A 41 -37.56 -13.42 21.66
N LYS A 42 -38.39 -12.49 22.12
CA LYS A 42 -38.04 -11.07 22.23
C LYS A 42 -36.88 -10.83 23.19
N LEU A 43 -36.88 -11.47 24.35
CA LEU A 43 -35.78 -11.38 25.32
C LEU A 43 -34.48 -11.96 24.75
N HIS A 44 -34.54 -13.10 24.06
CA HIS A 44 -33.37 -13.66 23.36
C HIS A 44 -32.81 -12.71 22.30
N LEU A 45 -33.66 -12.05 21.51
CA LEU A 45 -33.22 -11.05 20.53
C LEU A 45 -32.55 -9.85 21.19
N LEU A 46 -33.10 -9.35 22.30
CA LEU A 46 -32.51 -8.24 23.06
C LEU A 46 -31.16 -8.63 23.67
N ILE A 47 -31.06 -9.82 24.26
CA ILE A 47 -29.79 -10.34 24.80
C ILE A 47 -28.76 -10.49 23.68
N ALA A 48 -29.13 -11.06 22.55
CA ALA A 48 -28.23 -11.19 21.40
C ALA A 48 -27.74 -9.82 20.90
N LYS A 49 -28.61 -8.81 20.88
CA LYS A 49 -28.25 -7.43 20.51
C LYS A 49 -27.29 -6.79 21.52
N LEU A 50 -27.55 -6.97 22.82
CA LEU A 50 -26.68 -6.48 23.90
C LEU A 50 -25.32 -7.18 23.91
N GLN A 51 -25.30 -8.50 23.69
CA GLN A 51 -24.06 -9.28 23.58
C GLN A 51 -23.25 -8.86 22.36
N ARG A 52 -23.87 -8.62 21.20
CA ARG A 52 -23.17 -8.05 20.04
C ARG A 52 -22.62 -6.64 20.33
N HIS A 53 -23.36 -5.79 21.03
CA HIS A 53 -22.90 -4.45 21.37
C HIS A 53 -21.73 -4.44 22.37
N ARG A 54 -21.71 -5.40 23.31
CA ARG A 54 -20.72 -5.46 24.41
C ARG A 54 -19.52 -6.36 24.12
N PHE A 55 -19.73 -7.45 23.37
CA PHE A 55 -18.73 -8.49 23.09
C PHE A 55 -18.56 -8.80 21.61
N GLY A 56 -19.38 -8.23 20.72
CA GLY A 56 -19.15 -8.33 19.27
C GLY A 56 -17.88 -7.58 18.87
N GLN A 57 -17.31 -7.93 17.72
CA GLN A 57 -16.21 -7.18 17.13
C GLN A 57 -16.64 -5.72 17.01
N ARG A 58 -16.04 -4.86 17.83
CA ARG A 58 -16.12 -3.41 17.64
C ARG A 58 -15.35 -3.12 16.37
N SER A 59 -16.03 -3.08 15.23
CA SER A 59 -15.49 -2.58 13.97
C SER A 59 -14.99 -1.13 14.05
N GLU A 60 -15.19 -0.47 15.19
CA GLU A 60 -14.80 0.92 15.46
C GLU A 60 -13.51 1.06 16.27
N GLN A 61 -12.80 -0.02 16.58
CA GLN A 61 -11.39 0.04 16.99
C GLN A 61 -10.53 -0.76 16.03
N MET A 62 -10.60 -0.40 14.76
CA MET A 62 -9.43 -0.56 13.91
C MET A 62 -8.40 0.47 14.41
N ASP A 63 -7.17 0.01 14.64
CA ASP A 63 -6.07 0.91 14.95
C ASP A 63 -6.05 2.04 13.90
N PRO A 64 -5.95 3.33 14.28
CA PRO A 64 -5.94 4.43 13.34
C PRO A 64 -4.91 4.23 12.21
N ASP A 65 -3.79 3.56 12.52
CA ASP A 65 -2.75 3.25 11.56
C ASP A 65 -3.17 2.11 10.62
N GLN A 66 -3.94 1.12 11.10
CA GLN A 66 -4.54 0.10 10.24
C GLN A 66 -5.64 0.66 9.34
N LEU A 67 -6.43 1.63 9.81
CA LEU A 67 -7.38 2.36 8.96
C LEU A 67 -6.66 3.22 7.93
N ALA A 68 -5.59 3.90 8.32
CA ALA A 68 -4.78 4.68 7.40
C ALA A 68 -4.15 3.80 6.32
N LEU A 69 -3.65 2.61 6.68
CA LEU A 69 -3.16 1.62 5.71
C LEU A 69 -4.27 1.09 4.79
N ALA A 70 -5.43 0.73 5.34
CA ALA A 70 -6.55 0.22 4.53
C ALA A 70 -7.11 1.30 3.59
N LEU A 71 -7.16 2.55 4.03
CA LEU A 71 -7.51 3.69 3.19
C LEU A 71 -6.43 3.96 2.14
N GLU A 72 -5.14 3.84 2.47
CA GLU A 72 -4.04 3.98 1.52
C GLU A 72 -4.10 2.84 0.46
N ASP A 73 -4.38 1.60 0.85
CA ASP A 73 -4.56 0.46 -0.05
C ASP A 73 -5.76 0.63 -0.98
N LEU A 74 -6.88 1.16 -0.47
CA LEU A 74 -8.07 1.48 -1.27
C LEU A 74 -7.81 2.64 -2.24
N GLU A 75 -7.17 3.72 -1.79
CA GLU A 75 -6.75 4.83 -2.65
C GLU A 75 -5.74 4.38 -3.72
N GLN A 76 -4.87 3.43 -3.38
CA GLN A 76 -3.90 2.85 -4.31
C GLN A 76 -4.56 1.93 -5.34
N ALA A 77 -5.59 1.19 -4.95
CA ALA A 77 -6.45 0.42 -5.85
C ALA A 77 -7.30 1.32 -6.76
N GLU A 78 -7.84 2.43 -6.24
CA GLU A 78 -8.58 3.43 -7.02
C GLU A 78 -7.68 4.16 -8.01
N ALA A 79 -6.48 4.58 -7.61
CA ALA A 79 -5.51 5.19 -8.53
C ALA A 79 -5.09 4.21 -9.64
N ALA A 80 -4.89 2.93 -9.32
CA ALA A 80 -4.67 1.89 -10.33
C ALA A 80 -5.90 1.65 -11.22
N GLY A 81 -7.10 1.76 -10.64
CA GLY A 81 -8.39 1.67 -11.32
C GLY A 81 -8.61 2.83 -12.31
N ASP A 82 -8.34 4.06 -11.91
CA ASP A 82 -8.40 5.26 -12.76
C ASP A 82 -7.35 5.22 -13.87
N GLU A 83 -6.16 4.67 -13.60
CA GLU A 83 -5.15 4.38 -14.63
C GLU A 83 -5.66 3.34 -15.65
N SER A 84 -6.48 2.37 -15.23
CA SER A 84 -7.09 1.37 -16.11
C SER A 84 -8.33 1.89 -16.85
N ALA A 85 -9.13 2.76 -16.23
CA ALA A 85 -10.31 3.38 -16.82
C ALA A 85 -9.93 4.42 -17.89
N GLN A 86 -8.86 5.19 -17.67
CA GLN A 86 -8.27 6.07 -18.70
C GLN A 86 -7.63 5.28 -19.86
N ALA A 87 -7.32 4.00 -19.66
CA ALA A 87 -6.89 3.09 -20.72
C ALA A 87 -8.08 2.42 -21.45
N GLY A 88 -9.27 2.35 -20.83
CA GLY A 88 -10.45 1.66 -21.32
C GLY A 88 -11.44 2.52 -22.13
N THR A 89 -11.36 3.86 -22.07
CA THR A 89 -12.26 4.75 -22.83
C THR A 89 -11.59 5.35 -24.07
N ALA A 90 -10.95 4.52 -24.88
CA ALA A 90 -10.44 4.90 -26.21
C ALA A 90 -11.00 3.95 -27.26
N ASP A 91 -12.26 4.19 -27.63
CA ASP A 91 -12.83 3.61 -28.83
C ASP A 91 -12.13 4.21 -30.06
N GLY A 92 -11.68 3.33 -30.96
CA GLY A 92 -11.31 3.60 -32.35
C GLY A 92 -10.42 4.80 -32.67
N GLN A 93 -9.13 4.75 -32.35
CA GLN A 93 -8.03 5.26 -33.19
C GLN A 93 -6.69 4.92 -32.52
N THR A 94 -5.76 4.37 -33.29
CA THR A 94 -4.36 4.10 -32.90
C THR A 94 -3.67 5.41 -32.51
N ARG A 95 -3.94 5.89 -31.29
CA ARG A 95 -3.14 6.91 -30.63
C ARG A 95 -1.93 6.18 -30.10
N GLU A 96 -0.77 6.44 -30.71
CA GLU A 96 0.52 6.19 -30.09
C GLU A 96 0.39 6.50 -28.60
N ARG A 97 0.59 5.50 -27.75
CA ARG A 97 0.65 5.69 -26.30
C ARG A 97 1.55 6.88 -26.07
N LYS A 98 0.99 8.06 -25.72
CA LYS A 98 1.76 9.23 -25.32
C LYS A 98 2.74 8.69 -24.30
N ARG A 99 4.03 8.64 -24.65
CA ARG A 99 5.08 8.23 -23.72
C ARG A 99 4.82 9.02 -22.46
N ARG A 100 4.45 8.35 -21.37
CA ARG A 100 4.29 8.99 -20.06
C ARG A 100 5.49 9.92 -19.93
N GLN A 101 5.27 11.23 -19.83
CA GLN A 101 6.29 12.18 -19.40
C GLN A 101 6.57 11.84 -17.93
N ARG A 102 7.14 10.66 -17.71
CA ARG A 102 7.82 10.35 -16.47
C ARG A 102 8.86 11.45 -16.36
N ASN A 103 8.96 12.10 -15.21
CA ASN A 103 9.97 13.11 -14.92
C ASN A 103 11.37 12.44 -14.90
N LEU A 104 11.80 11.83 -16.01
CA LEU A 104 13.14 11.32 -16.22
C LEU A 104 14.04 12.51 -16.46
N GLY A 105 14.59 13.03 -15.37
CA GLY A 105 15.95 13.58 -15.43
C GLY A 105 16.10 15.09 -15.58
N ALA A 106 15.03 15.87 -15.68
CA ALA A 106 15.13 17.33 -15.50
C ALA A 106 15.08 17.67 -14.01
N LEU A 107 16.15 17.33 -13.29
CA LEU A 107 16.33 17.78 -11.91
C LEU A 107 16.50 19.31 -11.92
N PRO A 108 15.85 20.05 -11.00
CA PRO A 108 15.99 21.50 -10.94
C PRO A 108 17.46 21.89 -10.77
N ASP A 109 17.94 22.82 -11.60
CA ASP A 109 19.30 23.37 -11.47
C ASP A 109 19.45 24.28 -10.25
N SER A 110 18.34 24.68 -9.63
CA SER A 110 18.30 25.46 -8.39
C SER A 110 18.77 24.69 -7.15
N LEU A 111 18.77 23.34 -7.20
CA LEU A 111 19.23 22.53 -6.08
C LEU A 111 20.76 22.56 -5.98
N PRO A 112 21.32 22.54 -4.75
CA PRO A 112 22.75 22.46 -4.56
C PRO A 112 23.30 21.20 -5.24
N GLN A 113 24.40 21.33 -5.96
CA GLN A 113 25.01 20.21 -6.69
C GLN A 113 26.32 19.79 -6.01
N VAL A 114 26.49 18.48 -5.84
CA VAL A 114 27.73 17.90 -5.31
C VAL A 114 28.32 17.01 -6.41
N GLU A 115 29.51 17.38 -6.87
CA GLU A 115 30.23 16.63 -7.89
C GLU A 115 31.09 15.53 -7.25
N VAL A 116 31.01 14.32 -7.81
CA VAL A 116 31.82 13.17 -7.43
C VAL A 116 32.49 12.65 -8.70
N VAL A 117 33.82 12.80 -8.77
CA VAL A 117 34.61 12.28 -9.88
C VAL A 117 35.03 10.86 -9.54
N VAL A 118 34.63 9.89 -10.37
CA VAL A 118 35.08 8.50 -10.28
C VAL A 118 36.05 8.28 -11.41
N ASP A 119 37.33 8.34 -11.07
CA ASP A 119 38.47 8.30 -11.99
C ASP A 119 39.18 6.93 -11.94
N LEU A 120 40.05 6.68 -12.93
CA LEU A 120 40.95 5.53 -12.91
C LEU A 120 42.07 5.75 -11.87
N GLU A 121 42.40 4.71 -11.12
CA GLU A 121 43.53 4.71 -10.18
C GLU A 121 44.86 4.82 -10.93
N GLU A 122 45.00 4.08 -12.05
CA GLU A 122 46.19 4.08 -12.88
C GLU A 122 45.90 4.68 -14.26
N LYS A 123 46.65 5.72 -14.62
CA LYS A 123 46.52 6.45 -15.91
C LYS A 123 47.54 5.99 -16.94
N GLN A 124 47.92 4.72 -16.87
CA GLN A 124 48.91 4.09 -17.75
C GLN A 124 48.21 3.08 -18.65
N CYS A 125 48.56 3.07 -19.93
CA CYS A 125 47.96 2.13 -20.86
C CYS A 125 48.48 0.72 -20.61
N ALA A 126 47.58 -0.22 -20.34
CA ALA A 126 47.94 -1.63 -20.10
C ALA A 126 48.62 -2.31 -21.31
N CYS A 127 48.46 -1.79 -22.52
CA CYS A 127 49.08 -2.35 -23.73
C CYS A 127 50.53 -1.88 -23.94
N CYS A 128 50.80 -0.60 -23.72
CA CYS A 128 52.04 0.05 -24.18
C CYS A 128 52.73 0.92 -23.12
N GLY A 129 52.19 1.00 -21.90
CA GLY A 129 52.74 1.80 -20.79
C GLY A 129 52.65 3.33 -20.98
N GLY A 130 52.13 3.79 -22.12
CA GLY A 130 51.96 5.21 -22.42
C GLY A 130 50.94 5.90 -21.52
N ALA A 131 51.07 7.23 -21.38
CA ALA A 131 50.14 8.04 -20.60
C ALA A 131 48.75 8.11 -21.27
N LEU A 132 47.72 7.86 -20.48
CA LEU A 132 46.33 7.99 -20.90
C LEU A 132 45.88 9.45 -20.87
N HIS A 133 45.22 9.92 -21.93
CA HIS A 133 44.67 11.27 -22.01
C HIS A 133 43.14 11.22 -22.02
N GLN A 134 42.50 12.23 -21.44
CA GLN A 134 41.04 12.29 -21.35
C GLN A 134 40.45 12.65 -22.71
N VAL A 135 39.58 11.79 -23.24
CA VAL A 135 38.90 11.95 -24.53
C VAL A 135 37.45 12.37 -24.36
N GLY A 136 36.86 12.10 -23.19
CA GLY A 136 35.50 12.50 -22.90
C GLY A 136 35.11 12.21 -21.46
N GLU A 137 33.81 12.31 -21.17
CA GLU A 137 33.28 12.08 -19.85
C GLU A 137 31.84 11.55 -19.93
N THR A 138 31.47 10.67 -19.01
CA THR A 138 30.07 10.30 -18.80
C THR A 138 29.58 10.94 -17.51
N VAL A 139 28.56 11.79 -17.63
CA VAL A 139 27.93 12.47 -16.50
C VAL A 139 26.61 11.78 -16.15
N SER A 140 26.38 11.56 -14.86
CA SER A 140 25.12 11.08 -14.34
C SER A 140 24.64 11.97 -13.20
N ARG A 141 23.38 12.42 -13.26
CA ARG A 141 22.77 13.24 -12.22
C ARG A 141 21.76 12.39 -11.44
N MET A 142 21.77 12.52 -10.11
CA MET A 142 20.82 11.84 -9.22
C MET A 142 20.31 12.82 -8.16
N LEU A 143 19.04 12.68 -7.78
CA LEU A 143 18.47 13.34 -6.63
C LEU A 143 18.95 12.65 -5.37
N ASP A 144 19.50 13.43 -4.46
CA ASP A 144 20.09 13.00 -3.21
C ASP A 144 19.47 13.74 -2.04
N PHE A 145 19.46 13.06 -0.90
CA PHE A 145 18.89 13.57 0.34
C PHE A 145 19.97 13.57 1.42
N VAL A 146 20.22 14.77 1.94
CA VAL A 146 20.94 14.99 3.20
C VAL A 146 19.86 15.40 4.20
N PRO A 147 19.92 15.00 5.49
CA PRO A 147 18.92 15.41 6.46
C PRO A 147 18.53 16.90 6.32
N ALA A 148 17.24 17.14 6.13
CA ALA A 148 16.62 18.45 5.89
C ALA A 148 16.95 19.18 4.55
N SER A 149 17.67 18.57 3.60
CA SER A 149 17.98 19.20 2.31
C SER A 149 18.09 18.21 1.15
N PHE A 150 17.47 18.57 0.03
CA PHE A 150 17.70 17.92 -1.26
C PHE A 150 18.91 18.51 -1.96
N ARG A 151 19.63 17.66 -2.69
CA ARG A 151 20.76 18.07 -3.53
C ARG A 151 20.83 17.19 -4.78
N VAL A 152 21.58 17.61 -5.78
CA VAL A 152 21.87 16.79 -6.96
C VAL A 152 23.28 16.23 -6.85
N LYS A 153 23.41 14.90 -6.78
CA LYS A 153 24.70 14.21 -6.84
C LYS A 153 25.06 14.00 -8.30
N VAL A 154 26.12 14.67 -8.76
CA VAL A 154 26.62 14.60 -10.14
C VAL A 154 27.84 13.69 -10.17
N ILE A 155 27.68 12.49 -10.71
CA ILE A 155 28.77 11.54 -10.88
C ILE A 155 29.42 11.76 -12.24
N ARG A 156 30.69 12.14 -12.22
CA ARG A 156 31.53 12.39 -13.38
C ARG A 156 32.49 11.23 -13.57
N ARG A 157 32.46 10.60 -14.75
CA ARG A 157 33.36 9.49 -15.09
C ARG A 157 34.19 9.84 -16.32
N PRO A 158 35.42 10.32 -16.16
CA PRO A 158 36.31 10.59 -17.29
C PRO A 158 36.57 9.33 -18.11
N ARG A 159 36.62 9.49 -19.43
CA ARG A 159 37.01 8.46 -20.40
C ARG A 159 38.39 8.78 -20.91
N TYR A 160 39.26 7.79 -20.92
CA TYR A 160 40.62 7.94 -21.38
C TYR A 160 40.91 7.07 -22.59
N ALA A 161 41.81 7.53 -23.46
CA ALA A 161 42.40 6.71 -24.50
C ALA A 161 43.92 6.87 -24.53
N CYS A 162 44.60 5.91 -25.14
CA CYS A 162 46.02 6.03 -25.44
C CYS A 162 46.18 6.74 -26.78
N ALA A 163 47.14 7.67 -26.89
CA ALA A 163 47.42 8.34 -28.16
C ALA A 163 48.27 7.45 -29.11
N SER A 164 49.05 6.52 -28.55
CA SER A 164 49.98 5.67 -29.31
C SER A 164 49.38 4.33 -29.73
N CYS A 165 48.25 3.94 -29.13
CA CYS A 165 47.70 2.60 -29.20
C CYS A 165 46.22 2.75 -29.56
N ASP A 166 45.79 2.19 -30.70
CA ASP A 166 44.43 2.33 -31.24
C ASP A 166 43.41 1.42 -30.51
N GLY A 167 43.56 1.36 -29.18
CA GLY A 167 42.75 0.53 -28.28
C GLY A 167 41.47 1.24 -27.86
N PRO A 168 40.46 0.48 -27.38
CA PRO A 168 39.21 1.06 -26.92
C PRO A 168 39.45 1.99 -25.72
N PRO A 169 38.65 3.06 -25.56
CA PRO A 169 38.77 3.96 -24.43
C PRO A 169 38.44 3.23 -23.12
N VAL A 170 39.24 3.50 -22.09
CA VAL A 170 39.10 2.95 -20.74
C VAL A 170 38.37 3.96 -19.86
N GLN A 171 37.48 3.47 -18.99
CA GLN A 171 36.68 4.27 -18.09
C GLN A 171 36.49 3.52 -16.77
N ALA A 172 36.46 4.24 -15.66
CA ALA A 172 36.13 3.65 -14.37
C ALA A 172 34.69 3.04 -14.41
N PRO A 173 34.48 1.86 -13.79
CA PRO A 173 33.17 1.23 -13.74
C PRO A 173 32.14 2.17 -13.11
N ALA A 174 30.88 2.04 -13.55
CA ALA A 174 29.81 2.84 -12.96
C ALA A 174 29.61 2.39 -11.51
N PRO A 175 29.53 3.32 -10.54
CA PRO A 175 29.17 2.96 -9.17
C PRO A 175 27.82 2.22 -9.16
N PRO A 176 27.68 1.17 -8.34
CA PRO A 176 26.43 0.44 -8.22
C PRO A 176 25.33 1.38 -7.71
N ARG A 177 24.11 1.15 -8.16
CA ARG A 177 22.93 1.95 -7.76
C ARG A 177 21.84 1.02 -7.26
N PRO A 178 21.00 1.48 -6.30
CA PRO A 178 19.83 0.71 -5.87
C PRO A 178 18.82 0.49 -7.01
N ILE A 179 18.73 1.46 -7.92
CA ILE A 179 17.80 1.43 -9.05
C ILE A 179 18.57 1.75 -10.32
N ASP A 180 18.72 0.76 -11.20
CA ASP A 180 19.41 0.92 -12.49
C ASP A 180 18.70 1.96 -13.37
N GLY A 181 19.47 2.94 -13.84
CA GLY A 181 18.96 4.07 -14.62
C GLY A 181 18.00 4.99 -13.84
N GLY A 182 17.85 4.78 -12.53
CA GLY A 182 17.00 5.58 -11.66
C GLY A 182 17.57 6.97 -11.37
N MET A 183 16.68 7.92 -11.10
CA MET A 183 17.06 9.27 -10.70
C MET A 183 17.39 9.38 -9.20
N ALA A 184 16.98 8.43 -8.37
CA ALA A 184 17.19 8.48 -6.93
C ALA A 184 18.55 7.90 -6.53
N SER A 185 19.23 8.58 -5.63
CA SER A 185 20.38 8.03 -4.91
C SER A 185 19.96 7.05 -3.81
N GLU A 186 20.94 6.33 -3.28
CA GLU A 186 20.83 5.46 -2.11
C GLU A 186 20.23 6.16 -0.89
N ALA A 187 20.68 7.38 -0.58
CA ALA A 187 20.19 8.10 0.60
C ALA A 187 18.75 8.57 0.43
N LEU A 188 18.36 8.98 -0.77
CA LEU A 188 16.97 9.34 -1.05
C LEU A 188 16.03 8.13 -0.94
N VAL A 189 16.41 6.99 -1.50
CA VAL A 189 15.62 5.75 -1.39
C VAL A 189 15.47 5.34 0.08
N ALA A 190 16.56 5.40 0.85
CA ALA A 190 16.51 5.13 2.30
C ALA A 190 15.58 6.10 3.02
N HIS A 191 15.65 7.41 2.72
CA HIS A 191 14.77 8.41 3.30
C HIS A 191 13.28 8.14 3.00
N VAL A 192 12.94 7.80 1.76
CA VAL A 192 11.56 7.47 1.36
C VAL A 192 11.02 6.27 2.15
N LEU A 193 11.84 5.23 2.31
CA LEU A 193 11.46 4.03 3.06
C LEU A 193 11.28 4.30 4.55
N VAL A 194 12.26 4.95 5.19
CA VAL A 194 12.19 5.30 6.61
C VAL A 194 10.98 6.20 6.85
N SER A 195 10.78 7.21 6.01
CA SER A 195 9.63 8.10 6.12
C SER A 195 8.31 7.33 5.99
N LYS A 196 8.20 6.39 5.04
CA LYS A 196 6.96 5.62 4.86
C LYS A 196 6.69 4.66 6.03
N PHE A 197 7.70 3.89 6.43
CA PHE A 197 7.49 2.73 7.30
C PHE A 197 7.81 2.98 8.77
N ALA A 198 8.75 3.87 9.09
CA ALA A 198 9.10 4.21 10.47
C ALA A 198 8.38 5.48 10.94
N ASP A 199 8.26 6.49 10.07
CA ASP A 199 7.64 7.78 10.42
C ASP A 199 6.18 7.89 9.97
N HIS A 200 5.61 6.80 9.44
CA HIS A 200 4.22 6.72 8.98
C HIS A 200 3.81 7.89 8.06
N LEU A 201 4.69 8.25 7.12
CA LEU A 201 4.48 9.33 6.17
C LEU A 201 4.09 8.77 4.79
N PRO A 202 2.80 8.80 4.41
CA PRO A 202 2.31 8.24 3.14
C PRO A 202 2.99 8.86 1.92
N LEU A 203 3.07 8.10 0.82
CA LEU A 203 3.83 8.53 -0.37
C LEU A 203 3.28 9.81 -1.02
N TYR A 204 1.96 10.01 -1.00
CA TYR A 204 1.37 11.26 -1.51
C TYR A 204 1.84 12.47 -0.71
N ARG A 205 1.96 12.31 0.61
CA ARG A 205 2.37 13.39 1.52
C ARG A 205 3.85 13.67 1.36
N GLN A 206 4.67 12.64 1.16
CA GLN A 206 6.07 12.81 0.78
C GLN A 206 6.21 13.59 -0.53
N ALA A 207 5.45 13.24 -1.57
CA ALA A 207 5.48 13.96 -2.84
C ALA A 207 5.13 15.47 -2.67
N GLN A 208 4.13 15.79 -1.86
CA GLN A 208 3.78 17.18 -1.52
C GLN A 208 4.88 17.90 -0.71
N ILE A 209 5.60 17.20 0.16
CA ILE A 209 6.77 17.75 0.86
C ILE A 209 7.87 18.08 -0.16
N TYR A 210 8.17 17.15 -1.07
CA TYR A 210 9.18 17.35 -2.10
C TYR A 210 8.83 18.51 -3.04
N GLU A 211 7.54 18.69 -3.37
CA GLU A 211 7.08 19.80 -4.19
C GLU A 211 7.34 21.17 -3.53
N ARG A 212 7.24 21.26 -2.20
CA ARG A 212 7.63 22.48 -1.45
C ARG A 212 9.11 22.82 -1.57
N HIS A 213 9.95 21.83 -1.87
CA HIS A 213 11.37 22.00 -2.21
C HIS A 213 11.61 22.18 -3.71
N GLY A 214 10.55 22.39 -4.52
CA GLY A 214 10.65 22.54 -5.97
C GLY A 214 10.82 21.23 -6.74
N ILE A 215 10.62 20.09 -6.09
CA ILE A 215 10.84 18.77 -6.67
C ILE A 215 9.50 18.10 -6.92
N ARG A 216 9.08 18.04 -8.19
CA ARG A 216 7.82 17.39 -8.58
C ARG A 216 8.06 15.92 -8.90
N LEU A 217 7.73 15.04 -7.95
CA LEU A 217 7.74 13.59 -8.14
C LEU A 217 6.32 13.06 -8.14
N ASP A 218 6.05 12.14 -9.07
CA ASP A 218 4.79 11.43 -9.07
C ASP A 218 4.77 10.35 -7.98
N ARG A 219 3.59 10.08 -7.43
CA ARG A 219 3.40 9.02 -6.42
C ARG A 219 3.85 7.65 -6.92
N SER A 220 3.56 7.33 -8.19
CA SER A 220 4.00 6.09 -8.83
C SER A 220 5.52 5.97 -8.88
N THR A 221 6.24 7.09 -9.02
CA THR A 221 7.72 7.09 -9.02
C THR A 221 8.26 6.71 -7.64
N LEU A 222 7.66 7.22 -6.57
CA LEU A 222 8.02 6.84 -5.20
C LEU A 222 7.66 5.37 -4.92
N GLY A 223 6.48 4.93 -5.38
CA GLY A 223 6.04 3.53 -5.26
C GLY A 223 6.97 2.55 -5.97
N ASP A 224 7.42 2.89 -7.19
CA ASP A 224 8.41 2.14 -7.94
C ASP A 224 9.73 2.01 -7.17
N TRP A 225 10.17 3.07 -6.49
CA TRP A 225 11.39 3.04 -5.68
C TRP A 225 11.25 2.13 -4.47
N VAL A 226 10.13 2.21 -3.76
CA VAL A 226 9.82 1.31 -2.64
C VAL A 226 9.82 -0.15 -3.09
N GLY A 227 9.12 -0.45 -4.18
CA GLY A 227 9.03 -1.81 -4.72
C GLY A 227 10.39 -2.39 -5.12
N ARG A 228 11.25 -1.59 -5.76
CA ARG A 228 12.62 -2.02 -6.11
C ARG A 228 13.50 -2.18 -4.88
N ALA A 229 13.37 -1.30 -3.89
CA ALA A 229 14.17 -1.38 -2.69
C ALA A 229 13.85 -2.63 -1.85
N PHE A 230 12.60 -3.10 -1.86
CA PHE A 230 12.24 -4.37 -1.20
C PHE A 230 12.99 -5.58 -1.74
N TRP A 231 13.42 -5.57 -3.01
CA TRP A 231 14.27 -6.64 -3.53
C TRP A 231 15.62 -6.70 -2.78
N TRP A 232 16.21 -5.54 -2.48
CA TRP A 232 17.47 -5.42 -1.74
C TRP A 232 17.33 -5.74 -0.24
N LEU A 233 16.13 -5.59 0.32
CA LEU A 233 15.84 -5.81 1.74
C LEU A 233 15.27 -7.20 2.03
N ARG A 234 15.32 -8.13 1.06
CA ARG A 234 14.89 -9.51 1.30
C ARG A 234 15.76 -10.14 2.39
N PRO A 235 15.17 -10.88 3.35
CA PRO A 235 15.93 -11.63 4.35
C PRO A 235 16.96 -12.55 3.67
N LEU A 236 18.17 -12.59 4.22
CA LEU A 236 19.27 -13.45 3.77
C LEU A 236 19.03 -14.92 4.14
#